data_AF-A0A7C5GI20-F1
#
_entry.id   AF-A0A7C5GI20-F1
#
_cell.length_a   1.000
_cell.length_b   1.000
_cell.length_c   1.000
_cell.angle_alpha   90.00
_cell.angle_beta   90.00
_cell.angle_gamma   90.00
#
_symmetry.space_group_name_H-M   'P 1'
#
loop_
_entity.id
_entity.type
_entity.pdbx_description
1 polymer ?
#
loop_
_entity_poly.entity_id
_entity_poly.type
_entity_poly.pdbx_seq_one_letter_code
_entity_poly.pdbx_strand_id
1 'polypeptide(L)'
;MKTSYEKENIFDKKRLSELERGLRELAQVFCTSLPNWVKDELKAPFSGLSVGEVNRRKNRIVGWQRLLEYKEDLRRIRELVASAKVPPSEKNLYLAYISLSTELEFENLIRNPAVGMSTVRAFDAFYEVYRERYKEYHTEREKEKLALRKLYNENLIYANTIMMLSQIEGLCDPQMIERAQKLFAYEEILKECPEEGLIQNRMVCARCGAVLGESLPADEINSLIGSVQKDISLVLQKISRSIIKGIVRKEKNEKIKAFVDAVTVSNLEHFSRLLDPELLEFLKEILKSTNV
;
A
#
# COMPACT_ATOMS: atom_id res chain seq x y z
N MET A 1 -26.97 64.87 5.24
CA MET A 1 -26.23 64.23 6.36
C MET A 1 -25.28 63.20 5.78
N LYS A 2 -23.99 63.52 5.68
CA LYS A 2 -22.96 62.52 5.37
C LYS A 2 -22.84 61.60 6.57
N THR A 3 -23.23 60.35 6.41
CA THR A 3 -23.16 59.34 7.47
C THR A 3 -21.71 59.22 7.94
N SER A 4 -21.51 59.19 9.27
CA SER A 4 -20.27 59.03 10.05
C SER A 4 -19.29 57.93 9.56
N TYR A 5 -19.69 57.09 8.61
CA TYR A 5 -18.90 56.00 8.05
C TYR A 5 -17.76 56.41 7.11
N GLU A 6 -17.66 57.68 6.69
CA GLU A 6 -16.55 58.15 5.83
C GLU A 6 -15.22 58.34 6.57
N LYS A 7 -15.17 58.29 7.90
CA LYS A 7 -13.95 58.59 8.69
C LYS A 7 -13.14 57.37 9.14
N GLU A 8 -13.69 56.17 9.04
CA GLU A 8 -12.92 54.94 9.25
C GLU A 8 -12.55 54.34 7.89
N ASN A 9 -11.47 54.86 7.30
CA ASN A 9 -10.89 54.36 6.06
C ASN A 9 -10.17 53.01 6.32
N ILE A 10 -10.91 52.01 6.82
CA ILE A 10 -10.43 50.66 7.16
C ILE A 10 -9.90 49.94 5.90
N PHE A 11 -10.31 50.40 4.71
CA PHE A 11 -10.06 49.76 3.42
C PHE A 11 -9.36 50.71 2.43
N ASP A 12 -8.22 51.27 2.84
CA ASP A 12 -7.31 51.93 1.91
C ASP A 12 -7.00 50.98 0.72
N LYS A 13 -6.97 51.52 -0.51
CA LYS A 13 -6.66 50.79 -1.75
C LYS A 13 -5.38 49.97 -1.61
N LYS A 14 -4.39 50.48 -0.86
CA LYS A 14 -3.15 49.74 -0.56
C LYS A 14 -3.43 48.43 0.20
N ARG A 15 -4.22 48.50 1.28
CA ARG A 15 -4.58 47.32 2.09
C ARG A 15 -5.38 46.28 1.31
N LEU A 16 -6.32 46.72 0.47
CA LEU A 16 -7.09 45.81 -0.39
C LEU A 16 -6.21 45.14 -1.45
N SER A 17 -5.21 45.86 -1.99
CA SER A 17 -4.23 45.30 -2.93
C SER A 17 -3.32 44.27 -2.26
N GLU A 18 -2.87 44.53 -1.03
CA GLU A 18 -2.09 43.59 -0.22
C GLU A 18 -2.90 42.32 0.11
N LEU A 19 -4.19 42.48 0.45
CA LEU A 19 -5.11 41.37 0.68
C LEU A 19 -5.32 40.53 -0.59
N GLU A 20 -5.55 41.16 -1.75
CA GLU A 20 -5.68 40.45 -3.03
C GLU A 20 -4.43 39.60 -3.32
N ARG A 21 -3.23 40.16 -3.10
CA ARG A 21 -1.97 39.44 -3.26
C ARG A 21 -1.90 38.24 -2.33
N GLY A 22 -2.20 38.41 -1.03
CA GLY A 22 -2.19 37.31 -0.07
C GLY A 22 -3.18 36.19 -0.43
N LEU A 23 -4.37 36.54 -0.91
CA LEU A 23 -5.37 35.56 -1.35
C LEU A 23 -4.94 34.83 -2.63
N ARG A 24 -4.16 35.47 -3.52
CA ARG A 24 -3.56 34.79 -4.68
C ARG A 24 -2.47 33.80 -4.24
N GLU A 25 -1.62 34.18 -3.28
CA GLU A 25 -0.63 33.26 -2.71
C GLU A 25 -1.31 32.06 -2.05
N LEU A 26 -2.40 32.28 -1.30
CA LEU A 26 -3.21 31.21 -0.75
C LEU A 26 -3.78 30.34 -1.89
N ALA A 27 -4.38 30.90 -2.93
CA ALA A 27 -4.89 30.13 -4.07
C ALA A 27 -3.82 29.23 -4.71
N GLN A 28 -2.58 29.72 -4.83
CA GLN A 28 -1.45 28.93 -5.34
C GLN A 28 -1.10 27.74 -4.45
N VAL A 29 -1.15 27.90 -3.11
CA VAL A 29 -1.04 26.78 -2.16
C VAL A 29 -2.10 25.72 -2.44
N PHE A 30 -3.30 26.15 -2.86
CA PHE A 30 -4.39 25.26 -3.23
C PHE A 30 -4.32 24.72 -4.68
N CYS A 31 -3.23 25.02 -5.42
CA CYS A 31 -3.06 24.71 -6.85
C CYS A 31 -4.21 25.25 -7.72
N THR A 32 -4.75 26.43 -7.37
CA THR A 32 -5.86 27.06 -8.08
C THR A 32 -5.64 28.56 -8.25
N SER A 33 -6.60 29.25 -8.87
CA SER A 33 -6.57 30.68 -9.09
C SER A 33 -7.62 31.40 -8.23
N LEU A 34 -7.32 32.64 -7.83
CA LEU A 34 -8.29 33.47 -7.12
C LEU A 34 -9.52 33.75 -8.02
N PRO A 35 -10.76 33.40 -7.60
CA PRO A 35 -11.95 33.64 -8.39
C PRO A 35 -12.13 35.11 -8.75
N ASN A 36 -12.66 35.38 -9.95
CA ASN A 36 -12.86 36.76 -10.42
C ASN A 36 -13.83 37.54 -9.52
N TRP A 37 -14.88 36.90 -9.00
CA TRP A 37 -15.83 37.54 -8.10
C TRP A 37 -15.16 38.11 -6.83
N VAL A 38 -14.09 37.48 -6.33
CA VAL A 38 -13.31 37.99 -5.19
C VAL A 38 -12.53 39.23 -5.60
N LYS A 39 -11.90 39.22 -6.78
CA LYS A 39 -11.15 40.37 -7.31
C LYS A 39 -12.08 41.55 -7.54
N ASP A 40 -13.25 41.29 -8.12
CA ASP A 40 -14.29 42.29 -8.38
C ASP A 40 -14.81 42.84 -7.06
N GLU A 41 -15.04 41.97 -6.07
CA GLU A 41 -15.44 42.37 -4.72
C GLU A 41 -14.35 43.16 -3.98
N LEU A 42 -13.06 42.99 -4.26
CA LEU A 42 -12.01 43.83 -3.66
C LEU A 42 -11.89 45.19 -4.36
N LYS A 43 -12.26 45.29 -5.64
CA LYS A 43 -12.12 46.52 -6.45
C LYS A 43 -13.38 47.39 -6.50
N ALA A 44 -14.56 46.81 -6.27
CA ALA A 44 -15.82 47.55 -6.36
C ALA A 44 -15.86 48.74 -5.39
N PRO A 45 -16.40 49.90 -5.78
CA PRO A 45 -16.58 51.00 -4.83
C PRO A 45 -17.63 50.62 -3.76
N PHE A 46 -17.53 51.20 -2.57
CA PHE A 46 -18.57 51.05 -1.53
C PHE A 46 -19.76 52.00 -1.76
N SER A 47 -19.62 52.98 -2.65
CA SER A 47 -20.67 53.95 -2.99
C SER A 47 -21.86 53.24 -3.65
N GLY A 48 -23.08 53.59 -3.22
CA GLY A 48 -24.31 53.03 -3.78
C GLY A 48 -24.79 51.72 -3.13
N LEU A 49 -24.04 51.19 -2.17
CA LEU A 49 -24.46 50.04 -1.37
C LEU A 49 -25.33 50.47 -0.19
N SER A 50 -26.33 49.66 0.15
CA SER A 50 -27.04 49.77 1.42
C SER A 50 -26.11 49.50 2.61
N VAL A 51 -26.49 49.99 3.80
CA VAL A 51 -25.72 49.76 5.04
C VAL A 51 -25.50 48.26 5.31
N GLY A 52 -26.50 47.43 5.05
CA GLY A 52 -26.39 45.98 5.21
C GLY A 52 -25.41 45.32 4.24
N GLU A 53 -25.35 45.79 2.99
CA GLU A 53 -24.37 45.31 2.00
C GLU A 53 -22.96 45.74 2.34
N VAL A 54 -22.77 46.99 2.77
CA VAL A 54 -21.48 47.48 3.26
C VAL A 54 -21.00 46.58 4.41
N ASN A 55 -21.85 46.30 5.41
CA ASN A 55 -21.47 45.47 6.55
C ASN A 55 -21.14 44.03 6.14
N ARG A 56 -21.91 43.41 5.25
CA ARG A 56 -21.62 42.05 4.74
C ARG A 56 -20.26 42.00 4.04
N ARG A 57 -19.97 42.98 3.19
CA ARG A 57 -18.69 43.06 2.48
C ARG A 57 -17.52 43.33 3.44
N LYS A 58 -17.68 44.23 4.40
CA LYS A 58 -16.68 44.45 5.47
C LYS A 58 -16.37 43.16 6.22
N ASN A 59 -17.40 42.42 6.64
CA ASN A 59 -17.24 41.16 7.35
C ASN A 59 -16.51 40.10 6.51
N ARG A 60 -16.80 40.00 5.21
CA ARG A 60 -16.06 39.10 4.31
C ARG A 60 -14.60 39.49 4.18
N ILE A 61 -14.31 40.78 3.98
CA ILE A 61 -12.91 41.27 3.88
C ILE A 61 -12.12 41.00 5.16
N VAL A 62 -12.71 41.27 6.33
CA VAL A 62 -12.11 40.93 7.63
C VAL A 62 -11.93 39.43 7.77
N GLY A 63 -12.90 38.63 7.31
CA GLY A 63 -12.80 37.18 7.25
C GLY A 63 -11.61 36.70 6.42
N TRP A 64 -11.42 37.25 5.22
CA TRP A 64 -10.26 36.94 4.37
C TRP A 64 -8.93 37.35 5.00
N GLN A 65 -8.87 38.48 5.69
CA GLN A 65 -7.67 38.89 6.43
C GLN A 65 -7.32 37.84 7.50
N ARG A 66 -8.29 37.40 8.29
CA ARG A 66 -8.11 36.33 9.28
C ARG A 66 -7.71 35.01 8.65
N LEU A 67 -8.30 34.66 7.50
CA LEU A 67 -7.94 33.44 6.78
C LEU A 67 -6.45 33.42 6.39
N LEU A 68 -5.88 34.58 6.02
CA LEU A 68 -4.46 34.71 5.71
C LEU A 68 -3.55 34.55 6.93
N GLU A 69 -4.03 34.83 8.14
CA GLU A 69 -3.28 34.56 9.38
C GLU A 69 -3.02 33.05 9.55
N TYR A 70 -3.90 32.20 9.02
CA TYR A 70 -3.79 30.74 9.06
C TYR A 70 -3.23 30.12 7.77
N LYS A 71 -2.66 30.92 6.84
CA LYS A 71 -2.19 30.43 5.53
C LYS A 71 -1.26 29.22 5.65
N GLU A 72 -0.28 29.31 6.53
CA GLU A 72 0.74 28.27 6.71
C GLU A 72 0.18 27.00 7.36
N ASP A 73 -0.73 27.15 8.34
CA ASP A 73 -1.41 26.03 8.97
C ASP A 73 -2.31 25.30 7.96
N LEU A 74 -3.13 26.05 7.20
CA LEU A 74 -4.01 25.48 6.19
C LEU A 74 -3.23 24.76 5.08
N ARG A 75 -2.06 25.27 4.70
CA ARG A 75 -1.12 24.57 3.80
C ARG A 75 -0.70 23.23 4.38
N ARG A 76 -0.15 23.24 5.60
CA ARG A 76 0.35 22.04 6.29
C ARG A 76 -0.76 21.00 6.47
N ILE A 77 -1.93 21.45 6.92
CA ILE A 77 -3.10 20.61 7.13
C ILE A 77 -3.54 19.97 5.80
N ARG A 78 -3.59 20.73 4.72
CA ARG A 78 -3.94 20.19 3.40
C ARG A 78 -2.98 19.09 2.97
N GLU A 79 -1.67 19.31 3.09
CA GLU A 79 -0.65 18.31 2.73
C GLU A 79 -0.82 17.03 3.57
N LEU A 80 -1.03 17.19 4.88
CA LEU A 80 -1.24 16.10 5.81
C LEU A 80 -2.52 15.30 5.49
N VAL A 81 -3.66 15.98 5.32
CA VAL A 81 -4.94 15.36 4.95
C VAL A 81 -4.84 14.69 3.58
N ALA A 82 -4.20 15.32 2.58
CA ALA A 82 -4.02 14.71 1.27
C ALA A 82 -3.15 13.44 1.30
N SER A 83 -2.21 13.34 2.25
CA SER A 83 -1.40 12.14 2.45
C SER A 83 -2.07 11.06 3.30
N ALA A 84 -3.18 11.37 3.96
CA ALA A 84 -3.91 10.45 4.82
C ALA A 84 -4.71 9.45 3.97
N LYS A 85 -4.64 8.17 4.34
CA LYS A 85 -5.58 7.16 3.88
C LYS A 85 -6.47 6.80 5.05
N VAL A 86 -7.77 6.93 4.88
CA VAL A 86 -8.74 6.50 5.89
C VAL A 86 -9.66 5.48 5.26
N PRO A 87 -9.59 4.20 5.67
CA PRO A 87 -10.51 3.18 5.17
C PRO A 87 -11.96 3.51 5.54
N PRO A 88 -12.95 3.23 4.67
CA PRO A 88 -14.36 3.41 5.00
C PRO A 88 -14.84 2.56 6.20
N SER A 89 -14.10 1.51 6.55
CA SER A 89 -14.36 0.71 7.76
C SER A 89 -14.18 1.53 9.05
N GLU A 90 -13.34 2.57 9.04
CA GLU A 90 -13.11 3.49 10.15
C GLU A 90 -14.17 4.60 10.18
N LYS A 91 -15.47 4.22 10.24
CA LYS A 91 -16.65 5.08 9.99
C LYS A 91 -16.51 6.53 10.47
N ASN A 92 -16.22 6.73 11.76
CA ASN A 92 -16.15 8.08 12.36
C ASN A 92 -14.94 8.88 11.85
N LEU A 93 -13.78 8.23 11.76
CA LEU A 93 -12.56 8.85 11.24
C LEU A 93 -12.71 9.19 9.76
N TYR A 94 -13.38 8.33 8.99
CA TYR A 94 -13.66 8.54 7.57
C TYR A 94 -14.59 9.74 7.35
N LEU A 95 -15.66 9.86 8.16
CA LEU A 95 -16.54 11.04 8.09
C LEU A 95 -15.80 12.34 8.43
N ALA A 96 -14.96 12.32 9.46
CA ALA A 96 -14.12 13.48 9.81
C ALA A 96 -13.13 13.83 8.69
N TYR A 97 -12.52 12.83 8.06
CA TYR A 97 -11.63 13.00 6.91
C TYR A 97 -12.33 13.66 5.71
N ILE A 98 -13.53 13.19 5.34
CA ILE A 98 -14.31 13.77 4.24
C ILE A 98 -14.75 15.20 4.57
N SER A 99 -15.20 15.45 5.80
CA SER A 99 -15.58 16.80 6.24
C SER A 99 -14.40 17.76 6.14
N LEU A 100 -13.23 17.38 6.67
CA LEU A 100 -12.01 18.18 6.58
C LEU A 100 -11.55 18.41 5.15
N SER A 101 -11.57 17.37 4.32
CA SER A 101 -11.19 17.49 2.91
C SER A 101 -12.07 18.48 2.16
N THR A 102 -13.38 18.47 2.45
CA THR A 102 -14.34 19.42 1.88
C THR A 102 -14.09 20.84 2.41
N GLU A 103 -13.91 21.02 3.72
CA GLU A 103 -13.62 22.32 4.32
C GLU A 103 -12.31 22.94 3.81
N LEU A 104 -11.31 22.11 3.50
CA LEU A 104 -10.02 22.49 2.92
C LEU A 104 -10.09 22.74 1.41
N GLU A 105 -11.26 22.70 0.77
CA GLU A 105 -11.37 23.18 -0.60
C GLU A 105 -11.26 24.71 -0.62
N PHE A 106 -10.41 25.25 -1.50
CA PHE A 106 -10.17 26.68 -1.58
C PHE A 106 -11.46 27.49 -1.80
N GLU A 107 -12.39 26.97 -2.60
CA GLU A 107 -13.67 27.62 -2.85
C GLU A 107 -14.50 27.74 -1.57
N ASN A 108 -14.47 26.73 -0.69
CA ASN A 108 -15.18 26.75 0.58
C ASN A 108 -14.54 27.73 1.57
N LEU A 109 -13.20 27.74 1.66
CA LEU A 109 -12.44 28.68 2.50
C LEU A 109 -12.69 30.14 2.09
N ILE A 110 -12.75 30.43 0.79
CA ILE A 110 -12.95 31.79 0.29
C ILE A 110 -14.41 32.24 0.42
N ARG A 111 -15.39 31.36 0.20
CA ARG A 111 -16.81 31.66 0.39
C ARG A 111 -17.19 31.86 1.85
N ASN A 112 -16.57 31.09 2.74
CA ASN A 112 -16.82 31.16 4.17
C ASN A 112 -15.51 31.29 4.97
N PRO A 113 -14.87 32.47 5.00
CA PRO A 113 -13.56 32.63 5.62
C PRO A 113 -13.54 32.37 7.13
N ALA A 114 -14.71 32.41 7.78
CA ALA A 114 -14.84 32.10 9.19
C ALA A 114 -14.50 30.63 9.51
N VAL A 115 -14.55 29.72 8.52
CA VAL A 115 -14.25 28.30 8.74
C VAL A 115 -12.76 28.03 8.92
N GLY A 116 -11.86 28.93 8.52
CA GLY A 116 -10.42 28.68 8.62
C GLY A 116 -9.96 28.24 10.02
N MET A 117 -10.40 28.95 11.06
CA MET A 117 -10.07 28.61 12.45
C MET A 117 -10.76 27.32 12.92
N SER A 118 -12.00 27.06 12.50
CA SER A 118 -12.70 25.82 12.86
C SER A 118 -12.06 24.61 12.19
N THR A 119 -11.59 24.74 10.95
CA THR A 119 -10.88 23.69 10.21
C THR A 119 -9.55 23.35 10.87
N VAL A 120 -8.80 24.33 11.37
CA VAL A 120 -7.57 24.07 12.16
C VAL A 120 -7.90 23.24 13.40
N ARG A 121 -8.92 23.63 14.18
CA ARG A 121 -9.33 22.89 15.39
C ARG A 121 -9.88 21.50 15.08
N ALA A 122 -10.65 21.37 13.99
CA ALA A 122 -11.19 20.10 13.54
C ALA A 122 -10.06 19.16 13.09
N PHE A 123 -9.01 19.71 12.46
CA PHE A 123 -7.82 18.94 12.10
C PHE A 123 -7.09 18.43 13.34
N ASP A 124 -6.87 19.24 14.37
CA ASP A 124 -6.19 18.80 15.59
C ASP A 124 -6.92 17.60 16.23
N ALA A 125 -8.25 17.69 16.33
CA ALA A 125 -9.08 16.60 16.84
C ALA A 125 -9.01 15.34 15.95
N PHE A 126 -9.07 15.51 14.63
CA PHE A 126 -8.90 14.41 13.67
C PHE A 126 -7.51 13.77 13.78
N TYR A 127 -6.46 14.58 13.90
CA TYR A 127 -5.09 14.12 13.90
C TYR A 127 -4.76 13.25 15.12
N GLU A 128 -5.23 13.64 16.30
CA GLU A 128 -5.07 12.82 17.50
C GLU A 128 -5.75 11.45 17.35
N VAL A 129 -7.01 11.42 16.90
CA VAL A 129 -7.73 10.16 16.68
C VAL A 129 -7.07 9.33 15.58
N TYR A 130 -6.64 9.96 14.48
CA TYR A 130 -5.92 9.29 13.40
C TYR A 130 -4.63 8.65 13.91
N ARG A 131 -3.85 9.38 14.71
CA ARG A 131 -2.56 8.91 15.24
C ARG A 131 -2.72 7.72 16.17
N GLU A 132 -3.70 7.76 17.06
CA GLU A 132 -4.03 6.63 17.94
C GLU A 132 -4.40 5.40 17.11
N ARG A 133 -5.33 5.57 16.17
CA ARG A 133 -5.78 4.47 15.31
C ARG A 133 -4.66 3.91 14.43
N TYR A 134 -3.80 4.78 13.92
CA TYR A 134 -2.63 4.40 13.15
C TYR A 134 -1.66 3.57 13.97
N LYS A 135 -1.42 3.93 15.24
CA LYS A 135 -0.54 3.17 16.13
C LYS A 135 -1.06 1.74 16.34
N GLU A 136 -2.37 1.59 16.62
CA GLU A 136 -3.00 0.27 16.75
C GLU A 136 -2.83 -0.56 15.48
N TYR A 137 -3.19 0.02 14.33
CA TYR A 137 -3.04 -0.62 13.03
C TYR A 137 -1.58 -1.05 12.77
N HIS A 138 -0.61 -0.17 13.03
CA HIS A 138 0.80 -0.47 12.78
C HIS A 138 1.27 -1.65 13.64
N THR A 139 0.88 -1.69 14.92
CA THR A 139 1.18 -2.80 15.82
C THR A 139 0.55 -4.11 15.38
N GLU A 140 -0.72 -4.09 14.95
CA GLU A 140 -1.40 -5.27 14.42
C GLU A 140 -0.74 -5.77 13.13
N ARG A 141 -0.44 -4.86 12.21
CA ARG A 141 0.24 -5.16 10.95
C ARG A 141 1.62 -5.77 11.18
N GLU A 142 2.43 -5.26 12.11
CA GLU A 142 3.75 -5.84 12.38
C GLU A 142 3.64 -7.24 13.02
N LYS A 143 2.60 -7.53 13.81
CA LYS A 143 2.32 -8.90 14.29
C LYS A 143 1.98 -9.84 13.13
N GLU A 144 1.11 -9.43 12.22
CA GLU A 144 0.77 -10.20 11.02
C GLU A 144 2.00 -10.44 10.14
N LYS A 145 2.81 -9.40 9.95
CA LYS A 145 4.06 -9.45 9.20
C LYS A 145 5.07 -10.42 9.82
N LEU A 146 5.18 -10.45 11.15
CA LEU A 146 6.05 -11.41 11.84
C LEU A 146 5.60 -12.86 11.59
N ALA A 147 4.30 -13.13 11.62
CA ALA A 147 3.76 -14.44 11.30
C ALA A 147 4.05 -14.84 9.84
N LEU A 148 3.83 -13.93 8.89
CA LEU A 148 4.17 -14.14 7.48
C LEU A 148 5.68 -14.33 7.27
N ARG A 149 6.52 -13.56 7.97
CA ARG A 149 7.99 -13.67 7.91
C ARG A 149 8.46 -15.04 8.38
N LYS A 150 7.87 -15.57 9.47
CA LYS A 150 8.17 -16.94 9.94
C LYS A 150 7.85 -17.96 8.85
N LEU A 151 6.65 -17.90 8.28
CA LEU A 151 6.24 -18.79 7.20
C LEU A 151 7.16 -18.66 5.96
N TYR A 152 7.49 -17.43 5.57
CA TYR A 152 8.43 -17.14 4.49
C TYR A 152 9.80 -17.79 4.73
N ASN A 153 10.38 -17.60 5.92
CA ASN A 153 11.69 -18.16 6.28
C ASN A 153 11.68 -19.70 6.29
N GLU A 154 10.63 -20.33 6.81
CA GLU A 154 10.46 -21.79 6.82
C GLU A 154 10.40 -22.38 5.39
N ASN A 155 9.95 -21.59 4.43
CA ASN A 155 9.78 -22.02 3.03
C ASN A 155 10.88 -21.52 2.10
N LEU A 156 11.79 -20.66 2.57
CA LEU A 156 12.86 -20.08 1.77
C LEU A 156 13.82 -21.15 1.21
N ILE A 157 13.98 -22.25 1.96
CA ILE A 157 14.78 -23.40 1.54
C ILE A 157 14.33 -23.96 0.20
N TYR A 158 13.03 -23.90 -0.09
CA TYR A 158 12.48 -24.39 -1.34
C TYR A 158 12.90 -23.50 -2.52
N ALA A 159 12.70 -22.19 -2.44
CA ALA A 159 13.16 -21.28 -3.49
C ALA A 159 14.67 -21.38 -3.73
N ASN A 160 15.48 -21.47 -2.66
CA ASN A 160 16.92 -21.71 -2.76
C ASN A 160 17.24 -23.01 -3.50
N THR A 161 16.51 -24.09 -3.19
CA THR A 161 16.68 -25.39 -3.85
C THR A 161 16.36 -25.31 -5.35
N ILE A 162 15.28 -24.62 -5.76
CA ILE A 162 14.98 -24.39 -7.18
C ILE A 162 16.13 -23.64 -7.85
N MET A 163 16.64 -22.56 -7.23
CA MET A 163 17.74 -21.80 -7.80
C MET A 163 19.00 -22.66 -7.99
N MET A 164 19.34 -23.52 -7.03
CA MET A 164 20.46 -24.44 -7.17
C MET A 164 20.23 -25.48 -8.27
N LEU A 165 19.06 -26.11 -8.30
CA LEU A 165 18.72 -27.15 -9.28
C LEU A 165 18.59 -26.58 -10.70
N SER A 166 18.27 -25.29 -10.85
CA SER A 166 18.20 -24.61 -12.14
C SER A 166 19.53 -24.53 -12.89
N GLN A 167 20.66 -24.75 -12.19
CA GLN A 167 21.99 -24.84 -12.80
C GLN A 167 22.17 -26.13 -13.62
N ILE A 168 21.28 -27.11 -13.43
CA ILE A 168 21.26 -28.36 -14.20
C ILE A 168 20.32 -28.17 -15.39
N GLU A 169 20.87 -28.25 -16.59
CA GLU A 169 20.12 -28.05 -17.84
C GLU A 169 18.91 -28.99 -17.94
N GLY A 170 17.75 -28.43 -18.30
CA GLY A 170 16.50 -29.16 -18.52
C GLY A 170 15.77 -29.61 -17.24
N LEU A 171 16.33 -29.34 -16.05
CA LEU A 171 15.74 -29.79 -14.80
C LEU A 171 14.58 -28.89 -14.32
N CYS A 172 14.83 -27.57 -14.32
CA CYS A 172 13.85 -26.54 -14.00
C CYS A 172 13.42 -25.79 -15.26
N ASP A 173 12.14 -25.41 -15.34
CA ASP A 173 11.67 -24.50 -16.38
C ASP A 173 11.83 -23.03 -15.96
N PRO A 174 11.79 -22.07 -16.91
CA PRO A 174 11.96 -20.65 -16.60
C PRO A 174 10.91 -20.09 -15.63
N GLN A 175 9.67 -20.62 -15.61
CA GLN A 175 8.62 -20.12 -14.74
C GLN A 175 8.85 -20.54 -13.28
N MET A 176 9.43 -21.72 -13.04
CA MET A 176 9.87 -22.15 -11.71
C MET A 176 10.91 -21.18 -11.13
N ILE A 177 11.86 -20.75 -11.97
CA ILE A 177 12.91 -19.79 -11.58
C ILE A 177 12.29 -18.42 -11.28
N GLU A 178 11.39 -17.93 -12.14
CA GLU A 178 10.70 -16.66 -11.93
C GLU A 178 9.89 -16.65 -10.62
N ARG A 179 9.18 -17.74 -10.32
CA ARG A 179 8.43 -17.88 -9.06
C ARG A 179 9.36 -17.85 -7.84
N ALA A 180 10.50 -18.54 -7.90
CA ALA A 180 11.49 -18.51 -6.83
C ALA A 180 12.07 -17.09 -6.63
N GLN A 181 12.42 -16.40 -7.72
CA GLN A 181 12.87 -15.00 -7.69
C GLN A 181 11.83 -14.05 -7.12
N LYS A 182 10.57 -14.21 -7.52
CA LYS A 182 9.46 -13.43 -6.98
C LYS A 182 9.30 -13.66 -5.48
N LEU A 183 9.54 -14.87 -4.99
CA LEU A 183 9.47 -15.15 -3.55
C LEU A 183 10.55 -14.35 -2.81
N PHE A 184 11.80 -14.34 -3.29
CA PHE A 184 12.88 -13.54 -2.69
C PHE A 184 12.58 -12.04 -2.65
N ALA A 185 11.85 -11.50 -3.64
CA ALA A 185 11.50 -10.08 -3.67
C ALA A 185 10.60 -9.65 -2.49
N TYR A 186 9.87 -10.58 -1.85
CA TYR A 186 9.05 -10.27 -0.67
C TYR A 186 9.88 -10.07 0.60
N GLU A 187 11.18 -10.38 0.62
CA GLU A 187 12.04 -10.17 1.79
C GLU A 187 12.03 -8.72 2.27
N GLU A 188 12.12 -7.76 1.33
CA GLU A 188 12.10 -6.32 1.64
C GLU A 188 10.77 -5.89 2.28
N ILE A 189 9.65 -6.43 1.80
CA ILE A 189 8.31 -6.14 2.33
C ILE A 189 8.16 -6.69 3.76
N LEU A 190 8.81 -7.82 4.05
CA LEU A 190 8.75 -8.55 5.32
C LEU A 190 9.78 -8.07 6.37
N LYS A 191 10.67 -7.11 6.05
CA LYS A 191 11.62 -6.53 7.02
C LYS A 191 10.91 -5.79 8.15
N GLU A 192 11.19 -6.15 9.40
CA GLU A 192 10.59 -5.52 10.59
C GLU A 192 10.75 -4.00 10.60
N CYS A 193 9.70 -3.30 11.04
CA CYS A 193 9.74 -1.87 11.27
C CYS A 193 10.27 -1.58 12.68
N PRO A 194 11.42 -0.91 12.85
CA PRO A 194 12.04 -0.69 14.16
C PRO A 194 11.37 0.42 14.99
N GLU A 195 10.51 1.23 14.38
CA GLU A 195 9.90 2.40 15.01
C GLU A 195 8.40 2.47 14.71
N GLU A 196 7.63 2.93 15.69
CA GLU A 196 6.24 3.36 15.52
C GLU A 196 6.24 4.88 15.36
N GLY A 197 5.83 5.39 14.20
CA GLY A 197 5.72 6.84 14.04
C GLY A 197 5.27 7.31 12.67
N LEU A 198 4.41 8.32 12.68
CA LEU A 198 4.07 9.12 11.52
C LEU A 198 5.18 10.14 11.25
N ILE A 199 5.46 10.41 9.98
CA ILE A 199 6.34 11.53 9.59
C ILE A 199 5.60 12.84 9.89
N GLN A 200 6.30 13.86 10.40
CA GLN A 200 5.70 15.18 10.72
C GLN A 200 4.89 15.81 9.56
N ASN A 201 5.24 15.49 8.31
CA ASN A 201 4.63 16.06 7.11
C ASN A 201 3.85 15.04 6.26
N ARG A 202 3.73 13.77 6.69
CA ARG A 202 2.98 12.74 5.96
C ARG A 202 2.37 11.72 6.92
N MET A 203 1.15 11.30 6.63
CA MET A 203 0.40 10.32 7.40
C MET A 203 0.80 8.86 7.11
N VAL A 204 2.11 8.60 7.03
CA VAL A 204 2.71 7.30 6.72
C VAL A 204 3.89 7.00 7.65
N CYS A 205 4.25 5.71 7.79
CA CYS A 205 5.42 5.32 8.57
C CYS A 205 6.71 5.88 7.94
N ALA A 206 7.58 6.48 8.76
CA ALA A 206 8.88 6.97 8.31
C ALA A 206 9.83 5.87 7.83
N ARG A 207 9.66 4.64 8.35
CA ARG A 207 10.57 3.52 8.13
C ARG A 207 10.03 2.53 7.11
N CYS A 208 8.84 1.99 7.35
CA CYS A 208 8.27 0.95 6.49
C CYS A 208 7.31 1.48 5.41
N GLY A 209 7.02 2.79 5.40
CA GLY A 209 6.10 3.41 4.45
C GLY A 209 4.63 2.99 4.60
N ALA A 210 4.28 2.19 5.61
CA ALA A 210 2.92 1.69 5.80
C ALA A 210 1.91 2.81 5.94
N VAL A 211 0.74 2.59 5.36
CA VAL A 211 -0.39 3.53 5.38
C VAL A 211 -1.59 2.86 6.03
N LEU A 212 -2.38 3.60 6.81
CA LEU A 212 -3.54 3.06 7.52
C LEU A 212 -4.48 2.24 6.60
N GLY A 213 -4.74 1.00 7.01
CA GLY A 213 -5.60 0.05 6.30
C GLY A 213 -5.02 -0.52 5.01
N GLU A 214 -3.74 -0.35 4.74
CA GLU A 214 -3.03 -1.17 3.75
C GLU A 214 -2.91 -2.61 4.26
N SER A 215 -3.27 -3.59 3.44
CA SER A 215 -3.12 -5.01 3.77
C SER A 215 -1.76 -5.53 3.32
N LEU A 216 -1.22 -6.50 4.06
CA LEU A 216 -0.07 -7.27 3.60
C LEU A 216 -0.49 -8.24 2.49
N PRO A 217 0.38 -8.55 1.52
CA PRO A 217 0.09 -9.49 0.43
C PRO A 217 0.17 -10.96 0.91
N ALA A 218 -0.52 -11.29 2.00
CA ALA A 218 -0.48 -12.61 2.64
C ALA A 218 -0.89 -13.74 1.69
N ASP A 219 -2.02 -13.57 0.98
CA ASP A 219 -2.55 -14.57 0.07
C ASP A 219 -1.63 -14.83 -1.13
N GLU A 220 -1.02 -13.77 -1.66
CA GLU A 220 -0.06 -13.87 -2.75
C GLU A 220 1.19 -14.65 -2.31
N ILE A 221 1.74 -14.32 -1.13
CA ILE A 221 2.90 -15.02 -0.56
C ILE A 221 2.56 -16.49 -0.33
N ASN A 222 1.41 -16.79 0.28
CA ASN A 222 0.98 -18.16 0.56
C ASN A 222 0.80 -18.99 -0.73
N SER A 223 0.15 -18.41 -1.74
CA SER A 223 -0.03 -19.05 -3.04
C SER A 223 1.30 -19.29 -3.75
N LEU A 224 2.24 -18.34 -3.64
CA LEU A 224 3.55 -18.46 -4.25
C LEU A 224 4.39 -19.54 -3.57
N ILE A 225 4.39 -19.60 -2.24
CA ILE A 225 5.01 -20.68 -1.46
C ILE A 225 4.45 -22.04 -1.89
N GLY A 226 3.12 -22.18 -1.97
CA GLY A 226 2.49 -23.43 -2.40
C GLY A 226 2.86 -23.82 -3.84
N SER A 227 3.10 -22.85 -4.72
CA SER A 227 3.55 -23.11 -6.09
C SER A 227 5.01 -23.58 -6.13
N VAL A 228 5.90 -22.92 -5.38
CA VAL A 228 7.32 -23.29 -5.27
C VAL A 228 7.50 -24.69 -4.66
N GLN A 229 6.69 -25.05 -3.66
CA GLN A 229 6.69 -26.41 -3.08
C GLN A 229 6.28 -27.48 -4.11
N LYS A 230 5.27 -27.19 -4.94
CA LYS A 230 4.85 -28.09 -6.03
C LYS A 230 5.94 -28.24 -7.08
N ASP A 231 6.61 -27.14 -7.45
CA ASP A 231 7.71 -27.15 -8.42
C ASP A 231 8.85 -28.08 -7.97
N ILE A 232 9.26 -28.00 -6.70
CA ILE A 232 10.27 -28.93 -6.16
C ILE A 232 9.80 -30.37 -6.21
N SER A 233 8.55 -30.63 -5.83
CA SER A 233 8.00 -31.99 -5.88
C SER A 233 8.11 -32.57 -7.31
N LEU A 234 7.82 -31.75 -8.33
CA LEU A 234 7.97 -32.15 -9.73
C LEU A 234 9.43 -32.37 -10.12
N VAL A 235 10.34 -31.50 -9.69
CA VAL A 235 11.77 -31.64 -9.97
C VAL A 235 12.34 -32.90 -9.32
N LEU A 236 12.02 -33.16 -8.04
CA LEU A 236 12.45 -34.37 -7.34
C LEU A 236 11.92 -35.65 -8.01
N GLN A 237 10.68 -35.62 -8.51
CA GLN A 237 10.13 -36.73 -9.30
C GLN A 237 10.92 -36.95 -10.60
N LYS A 238 11.29 -35.88 -11.33
CA LYS A 238 12.14 -35.98 -12.53
C LYS A 238 13.51 -36.57 -12.20
N ILE A 239 14.14 -36.13 -11.11
CA ILE A 239 15.44 -36.65 -10.65
C ILE A 239 15.32 -38.14 -10.33
N SER A 240 14.35 -38.52 -9.49
CA SER A 240 14.13 -39.91 -9.09
C SER A 240 13.93 -40.82 -10.30
N ARG A 241 13.06 -40.43 -11.25
CA ARG A 241 12.83 -41.17 -12.50
C ARG A 241 14.12 -41.32 -13.34
N SER A 242 14.94 -40.27 -13.38
CA SER A 242 16.19 -40.28 -14.15
C SER A 242 17.25 -41.17 -13.51
N ILE A 243 17.37 -41.14 -12.17
CA ILE A 243 18.27 -42.00 -11.40
C ILE A 243 17.88 -43.47 -11.56
N ILE A 244 16.60 -43.81 -11.37
CA ILE A 244 16.10 -45.18 -11.50
C ILE A 244 16.38 -45.70 -12.92
N LYS A 245 16.08 -44.92 -13.97
CA LYS A 245 16.42 -45.30 -15.35
C LYS A 245 17.92 -45.50 -15.56
N GLY A 246 18.76 -44.69 -14.91
CA GLY A 246 20.23 -44.82 -14.97
C GLY A 246 20.75 -46.10 -14.31
N ILE A 247 20.25 -46.44 -13.11
CA ILE A 247 20.63 -47.66 -12.38
C ILE A 247 20.21 -48.89 -13.18
N VAL A 248 18.97 -48.92 -13.66
CA VAL A 248 18.43 -50.06 -14.39
C VAL A 248 19.11 -50.30 -15.73
N ARG A 249 19.53 -49.23 -16.43
CA ARG A 249 20.38 -49.36 -17.62
C ARG A 249 21.75 -49.97 -17.32
N LYS A 250 22.31 -49.74 -16.13
CA LYS A 250 23.60 -50.32 -15.72
C LYS A 250 23.49 -51.79 -15.32
N GLU A 251 22.37 -52.23 -14.75
CA GLU A 251 22.17 -53.64 -14.34
C GLU A 251 21.92 -54.61 -15.51
N LYS A 252 21.81 -54.14 -16.77
CA LYS A 252 21.57 -54.95 -17.98
C LYS A 252 20.37 -55.93 -17.89
N ASN A 253 19.42 -55.71 -16.99
CA ASN A 253 18.24 -56.56 -16.85
C ASN A 253 17.04 -55.91 -17.55
N GLU A 254 16.66 -56.47 -18.71
CA GLU A 254 15.57 -55.96 -19.55
C GLU A 254 14.20 -56.01 -18.87
N LYS A 255 13.96 -56.98 -17.96
CA LYS A 255 12.70 -57.06 -17.19
C LYS A 255 12.54 -55.87 -16.24
N ILE A 256 13.60 -55.47 -15.55
CA ILE A 256 13.57 -54.29 -14.65
C ILE A 256 13.36 -53.01 -15.46
N LYS A 257 13.98 -52.92 -16.64
CA LYS A 257 13.79 -51.78 -17.54
C LYS A 257 12.34 -51.63 -17.98
N ALA A 258 11.71 -52.73 -18.40
CA ALA A 258 10.29 -52.76 -18.76
C ALA A 258 9.38 -52.44 -17.56
N PHE A 259 9.71 -52.93 -16.37
CA PHE A 259 9.00 -52.62 -15.13
C PHE A 259 9.07 -51.12 -14.78
N VAL A 260 10.26 -50.54 -14.75
CA VAL A 260 10.45 -49.11 -14.49
C VAL A 260 9.73 -48.27 -15.53
N ASP A 261 9.84 -48.61 -16.82
CA ASP A 261 9.15 -47.86 -17.87
C ASP A 261 7.62 -47.94 -17.71
N ALA A 262 7.04 -49.10 -17.34
CA ALA A 262 5.60 -49.24 -17.08
C ALA A 262 5.13 -48.43 -15.85
N VAL A 263 5.90 -48.45 -14.75
CA VAL A 263 5.65 -47.62 -13.54
C VAL A 263 5.73 -46.13 -13.87
N THR A 264 6.73 -45.74 -14.68
CA THR A 264 7.02 -44.33 -14.99
C THR A 264 5.97 -43.70 -15.91
N VAL A 265 5.36 -44.50 -16.79
CA VAL A 265 4.29 -44.07 -17.72
C VAL A 265 2.90 -44.18 -17.07
N SER A 266 2.83 -44.62 -15.81
CA SER A 266 1.57 -44.82 -15.07
C SER A 266 0.57 -45.75 -15.79
N ASN A 267 1.07 -46.66 -16.64
CA ASN A 267 0.23 -47.57 -17.41
C ASN A 267 -0.04 -48.85 -16.62
N LEU A 268 -0.97 -48.74 -15.66
CA LEU A 268 -1.27 -49.77 -14.66
C LEU A 268 -1.89 -51.06 -15.26
N GLU A 269 -2.49 -51.00 -16.45
CA GLU A 269 -3.09 -52.17 -17.11
C GLU A 269 -2.07 -53.22 -17.57
N HIS A 270 -0.79 -52.85 -17.73
CA HIS A 270 0.29 -53.78 -18.06
C HIS A 270 1.14 -54.17 -16.85
N PHE A 271 0.88 -53.56 -15.70
CA PHE A 271 1.63 -53.74 -14.47
C PHE A 271 1.48 -55.15 -13.89
N SER A 272 0.25 -55.69 -13.88
CA SER A 272 -0.04 -57.03 -13.35
C SER A 272 0.57 -58.16 -14.19
N ARG A 273 0.82 -57.92 -15.49
CA ARG A 273 1.43 -58.89 -16.40
C ARG A 273 2.96 -58.91 -16.32
N LEU A 274 3.56 -57.83 -15.81
CA LEU A 274 5.02 -57.70 -15.65
C LEU A 274 5.50 -58.21 -14.27
N LEU A 275 4.60 -58.33 -13.28
CA LEU A 275 4.89 -58.83 -11.95
C LEU A 275 4.88 -60.37 -11.91
N ASP A 276 5.90 -61.01 -12.49
CA ASP A 276 6.13 -62.44 -12.31
C ASP A 276 6.79 -62.74 -10.93
N PRO A 277 6.69 -63.98 -10.42
CA PRO A 277 7.26 -64.35 -9.12
C PRO A 277 8.77 -64.09 -9.02
N GLU A 278 9.51 -64.20 -10.13
CA GLU A 278 10.94 -63.90 -10.21
C GLU A 278 11.22 -62.41 -9.98
N LEU A 279 10.48 -61.52 -10.66
CA LEU A 279 10.61 -60.07 -10.52
C LEU A 279 10.19 -59.62 -9.13
N LEU A 280 9.18 -60.24 -8.53
CA LEU A 280 8.78 -59.97 -7.16
C LEU A 280 9.86 -60.37 -6.15
N GLU A 281 10.48 -61.54 -6.30
CA GLU A 281 11.58 -61.98 -5.43
C GLU A 281 12.80 -61.07 -5.59
N PHE A 282 13.12 -60.68 -6.82
CA PHE A 282 14.20 -59.75 -7.12
C PHE A 282 13.95 -58.33 -6.58
N LEU A 283 12.72 -57.81 -6.68
CA LEU A 283 12.34 -56.53 -6.06
C LEU A 283 12.44 -56.59 -4.52
N LYS A 284 12.08 -57.73 -3.91
CA LYS A 284 12.29 -57.94 -2.46
C LYS A 284 13.77 -57.95 -2.10
N GLU A 285 14.63 -58.54 -2.93
CA GLU A 285 16.08 -58.53 -2.70
C GLU A 285 16.69 -57.14 -2.83
N ILE A 286 16.30 -56.36 -3.84
CA ILE A 286 16.71 -54.94 -3.96
C ILE A 286 16.25 -54.15 -2.74
N LEU A 287 14.99 -54.29 -2.30
CA LEU A 287 14.49 -53.59 -1.13
C LEU A 287 15.22 -54.01 0.16
N LYS A 288 15.65 -55.27 0.28
CA LYS A 288 16.51 -55.73 1.38
C LYS A 288 17.94 -55.20 1.30
N SER A 289 18.52 -55.08 0.10
CA SER A 289 19.88 -54.56 -0.09
C SER A 289 19.97 -53.05 0.03
N THR A 290 18.85 -52.34 -0.11
CA THR A 290 18.75 -50.88 0.00
C THR A 290 18.28 -50.42 1.39
N ASN A 291 18.38 -51.29 2.42
CA ASN A 291 18.07 -50.95 3.81
C ASN A 291 18.73 -49.63 4.23
N VAL A 292 17.89 -48.59 4.31
CA VAL A 292 17.88 -47.63 5.42
C VAL A 292 17.25 -48.34 6.62
#